data_AF-A0A945GYZ0-F1
#
_entry.id   AF-A0A945GYZ0-F1
#
_cell.length_a   1.000
_cell.length_b   1.000
_cell.length_c   1.000
_cell.angle_alpha   90.00
_cell.angle_beta   90.00
_cell.angle_gamma   90.00
#
_symmetry.space_group_name_H-M   'P 1'
#
loop_
_entity.id
_entity.type
_entity.pdbx_description
1 polymer ?
#
loop_
_entity_poly.entity_id
_entity_poly.type
_entity_poly.pdbx_seq_one_letter_code
_entity_poly.pdbx_strand_id
1 'polypeptide(L)'
;MDYQMHGTRYVTVRQLPEMPKYDWLTVPALRHMIFNAKDRQSSTGELLAGNGLDCAIIRVGRKILIDIHEFDQWLGTHRDNIDDIGSH
;
A
#
# COMPACT_ATOMS: atom_id res chain seq x y z
N MET A 1 -21.84 10.70 4.99
CA MET A 1 -22.19 9.54 4.15
C MET A 1 -21.06 8.55 4.31
N ASP A 2 -21.04 7.89 5.46
CA ASP A 2 -20.02 6.92 5.84
C ASP A 2 -20.24 5.65 5.03
N TYR A 3 -19.35 5.40 4.08
CA TYR A 3 -19.36 4.18 3.30
C TYR A 3 -18.84 3.05 4.20
N GLN A 4 -19.73 2.46 5.01
CA GLN A 4 -19.43 1.24 5.74
C GLN A 4 -19.25 0.09 4.74
N MET A 5 -18.00 -0.18 4.34
CA MET A 5 -17.59 -1.38 3.60
C MET A 5 -17.73 -2.62 4.52
N HIS A 6 -18.95 -3.05 4.82
CA HIS A 6 -19.19 -4.39 5.33
C HIS A 6 -19.09 -5.37 4.15
N GLY A 7 -17.95 -6.04 4.00
CA GLY A 7 -17.89 -7.21 3.10
C GLY A 7 -16.50 -7.79 2.82
N THR A 8 -15.53 -6.96 2.44
CA THR A 8 -14.24 -7.50 1.95
C THR A 8 -13.08 -6.76 2.60
N ARG A 9 -12.59 -7.27 3.72
CA ARG A 9 -11.40 -6.74 4.41
C ARG A 9 -10.11 -6.98 3.62
N TYR A 10 -10.05 -8.08 2.87
CA TYR A 10 -8.85 -8.53 2.17
C TYR A 10 -9.11 -8.71 0.69
N VAL A 11 -8.27 -8.10 -0.14
CA VAL A 11 -8.39 -8.17 -1.60
C VAL A 11 -7.10 -8.62 -2.24
N THR A 12 -7.18 -9.24 -3.42
CA THR A 12 -5.96 -9.56 -4.16
C THR A 12 -5.34 -8.30 -4.76
N VAL A 13 -4.05 -8.38 -5.08
CA VAL A 13 -3.29 -7.34 -5.79
C VAL A 13 -3.97 -6.91 -7.10
N ARG A 14 -4.73 -7.80 -7.75
CA ARG A 14 -5.48 -7.47 -8.97
C ARG A 14 -6.76 -6.70 -8.68
N GLN A 15 -7.48 -7.07 -7.62
CA GLN A 15 -8.79 -6.49 -7.29
C GLN A 15 -8.71 -5.08 -6.73
N LEU A 16 -7.63 -4.73 -6.01
CA LEU A 16 -7.52 -3.42 -5.37
C LEU A 16 -7.61 -2.25 -6.39
N PRO A 17 -6.85 -2.23 -7.49
CA PRO A 17 -7.01 -1.29 -8.61
C PRO A 17 -8.39 -1.25 -9.29
N GLU A 18 -9.15 -2.34 -9.23
CA GLU A 18 -10.46 -2.43 -9.88
C GLU A 18 -11.56 -1.72 -9.05
N MET A 19 -11.24 -1.31 -7.81
CA MET A 19 -12.18 -0.59 -6.95
C MET A 19 -12.23 0.90 -7.29
N PRO A 20 -13.42 1.53 -7.33
CA PRO A 20 -13.56 2.96 -7.67
C PRO A 20 -12.74 3.92 -6.79
N LYS A 21 -12.44 3.55 -5.54
CA LYS A 21 -11.63 4.36 -4.61
C LYS A 21 -10.14 4.42 -5.01
N TYR A 22 -9.66 3.43 -5.75
CA TYR A 22 -8.25 3.27 -6.12
C TYR A 22 -8.07 3.25 -7.65
N ASP A 23 -8.95 3.94 -8.38
CA ASP A 23 -8.90 4.02 -9.86
C ASP A 23 -7.59 4.64 -10.40
N TRP A 24 -6.95 5.49 -9.61
CA TRP A 24 -5.63 6.05 -9.85
C TRP A 24 -4.48 5.04 -9.72
N LEU A 25 -4.72 3.88 -9.10
CA LEU A 25 -3.69 2.89 -8.80
C LEU A 25 -3.66 1.80 -9.87
N THR A 26 -2.51 1.58 -10.50
CA THR A 26 -2.34 0.48 -11.47
C THR A 26 -1.77 -0.78 -10.81
N VAL A 27 -2.06 -1.97 -11.38
CA VAL A 27 -1.50 -3.25 -10.90
C VAL A 27 0.05 -3.24 -10.89
N PRO A 28 0.77 -2.75 -11.93
CA PRO A 28 2.23 -2.66 -11.89
C PRO A 28 2.74 -1.74 -10.77
N ALA A 29 2.09 -0.59 -10.55
CA ALA A 29 2.46 0.33 -9.48
C ALA A 29 2.27 -0.32 -8.10
N LEU A 30 1.15 -1.01 -7.88
CA LEU A 30 0.91 -1.75 -6.63
C LEU A 30 1.95 -2.85 -6.40
N ARG A 31 2.31 -3.61 -7.44
CA ARG A 31 3.37 -4.63 -7.34
C ARG A 31 4.73 -4.02 -6.99
N HIS A 32 5.05 -2.86 -7.56
CA HIS A 32 6.26 -2.11 -7.22
C HIS A 32 6.24 -1.66 -5.76
N MET A 33 5.11 -1.13 -5.28
CA MET A 33 4.98 -0.74 -3.87
C MET A 33 5.12 -1.95 -2.93
N ILE A 34 4.53 -3.10 -3.26
CA ILE A 34 4.67 -4.35 -2.50
C ILE A 34 6.13 -4.82 -2.46
N PHE A 35 6.86 -4.70 -3.57
CA PHE A 35 8.28 -5.06 -3.63
C PHE A 35 9.14 -4.17 -2.73
N ASN A 36 8.76 -2.90 -2.60
CA ASN A 36 9.43 -1.91 -1.73
C ASN A 36 8.86 -1.88 -0.29
N ALA A 37 8.03 -2.85 0.11
CA ALA A 37 7.27 -2.78 1.37
C ALA A 37 8.12 -2.81 2.64
N LYS A 38 9.23 -3.54 2.62
CA LYS A 38 10.19 -3.66 3.73
C LYS A 38 11.55 -3.16 3.30
N ASP A 39 12.38 -2.85 4.29
CA ASP A 39 13.80 -2.58 4.10
C ASP A 39 14.46 -3.75 3.37
N ARG A 40 15.34 -3.43 2.42
CA ARG A 40 16.10 -4.43 1.68
C ARG A 40 17.52 -3.96 1.43
N GLN A 41 18.43 -4.92 1.31
CA GLN A 41 19.78 -4.62 0.84
C GLN A 41 19.81 -4.50 -0.68
N SER A 42 20.47 -3.46 -1.17
CA SER A 42 20.80 -3.31 -2.58
C SER A 42 21.96 -4.25 -2.95
N SER A 43 22.18 -4.43 -4.26
CA SER A 43 23.33 -5.17 -4.79
C SER A 43 24.68 -4.54 -4.43
N THR A 44 24.70 -3.26 -4.02
CA THR A 44 25.90 -2.54 -3.56
C THR A 44 26.11 -2.64 -2.04
N GLY A 45 25.22 -3.34 -1.32
CA GLY A 45 25.27 -3.50 0.13
C GLY A 45 24.59 -2.37 0.93
N GLU A 46 24.02 -1.38 0.24
CA GLU A 46 23.27 -0.29 0.87
C GLU A 46 21.92 -0.77 1.40
N LEU A 47 21.54 -0.34 2.60
CA LEU A 47 20.21 -0.60 3.15
C LEU A 47 19.22 0.41 2.57
N LEU A 48 18.34 -0.07 1.68
CA LEU A 48 17.24 0.71 1.13
C LEU A 48 16.05 0.63 2.10
N ALA A 49 15.63 1.78 2.61
CA ALA A 49 14.43 1.89 3.44
C ALA A 49 13.18 1.45 2.64
N GLY A 50 12.33 0.66 3.26
CA GLY A 50 11.03 0.29 2.73
C GLY A 50 10.05 1.46 2.78
N ASN A 51 8.98 1.39 1.98
CA ASN A 51 7.89 2.35 2.03
C ASN A 51 6.90 2.07 3.18
N GLY A 52 7.12 1.04 3.99
CA GLY A 52 6.28 0.71 5.15
C GLY A 52 4.96 0.01 4.82
N LEU A 53 4.68 -0.31 3.55
CA LEU A 53 3.44 -0.96 3.12
C LEU A 53 3.26 -2.38 3.70
N ASP A 54 4.30 -2.94 4.31
CA ASP A 54 4.29 -4.28 4.88
C ASP A 54 3.16 -4.52 5.89
N CYS A 55 2.69 -3.48 6.60
CA CYS A 55 1.55 -3.58 7.51
C CYS A 55 0.25 -4.03 6.83
N ALA A 56 0.06 -3.68 5.56
CA ALA A 56 -1.15 -4.01 4.80
C ALA A 56 -1.03 -5.33 4.01
N ILE A 57 0.15 -5.96 4.00
CA ILE A 57 0.42 -7.13 3.16
C ILE A 57 0.18 -8.42 3.95
N ILE A 58 -0.82 -9.19 3.52
CA ILE A 58 -1.13 -10.50 4.09
C ILE A 58 -0.72 -11.60 3.10
N ARG A 59 0.22 -12.46 3.51
CA ARG A 59 0.68 -13.60 2.71
C ARG A 59 -0.06 -14.87 3.11
N VAL A 60 -0.79 -15.48 2.15
CA VAL A 60 -1.47 -16.76 2.32
C VAL A 60 -0.91 -17.75 1.31
N GLY A 61 0.06 -18.56 1.76
CA GLY A 61 0.82 -19.45 0.88
C GLY A 61 1.56 -18.64 -0.20
N ARG A 62 1.25 -18.90 -1.47
CA ARG A 62 1.83 -18.18 -2.63
C ARG A 62 1.05 -16.93 -3.05
N LYS A 63 -0.06 -16.63 -2.37
CA LYS A 63 -0.93 -15.49 -2.70
C LYS A 63 -0.64 -14.31 -1.77
N ILE A 64 -0.74 -13.12 -2.34
CA ILE A 64 -0.69 -11.85 -1.61
C ILE A 64 -2.08 -11.25 -1.61
N LEU A 65 -2.56 -10.95 -0.41
CA LEU A 65 -3.77 -10.18 -0.14
C LEU A 65 -3.37 -8.84 0.49
N ILE A 66 -4.19 -7.83 0.28
CA ILE A 66 -4.05 -6.49 0.84
C ILE A 66 -5.19 -6.30 1.84
N ASP A 67 -4.88 -5.96 3.09
CA ASP A 67 -5.86 -5.46 4.05
C ASP A 67 -6.21 -4.02 3.66
N ILE A 68 -7.46 -3.79 3.26
CA ILE A 68 -7.93 -2.48 2.81
C ILE A 68 -7.79 -1.42 3.91
N HIS A 69 -8.06 -1.80 5.16
CA HIS A 69 -8.03 -0.86 6.28
C HIS A 69 -6.61 -0.38 6.53
N GLU A 70 -5.66 -1.30 6.65
CA GLU A 70 -4.24 -0.97 6.84
C GLU A 70 -3.67 -0.20 5.64
N PHE A 71 -4.10 -0.54 4.42
CA PHE A 71 -3.71 0.17 3.21
C PHE A 71 -4.18 1.63 3.24
N ASP A 72 -5.43 1.87 3.64
CA ASP A 72 -5.98 3.22 3.78
C ASP A 72 -5.27 4.04 4.88
N GLN A 73 -4.95 3.41 6.02
CA GLN A 73 -4.18 4.05 7.09
C GLN A 73 -2.79 4.45 6.58
N TRP A 74 -2.11 3.54 5.88
CA TRP A 74 -0.82 3.79 5.26
C TRP A 74 -0.88 4.92 4.22
N LEU A 75 -1.91 4.98 3.38
CA LEU A 75 -2.11 6.11 2.46
C LEU A 75 -2.29 7.44 3.22
N GLY A 76 -3.03 7.41 4.35
CA GLY A 76 -3.24 8.56 5.21
C GLY A 76 -1.92 9.16 5.73
N THR A 77 -1.00 8.33 6.21
CA THR A 77 0.31 8.80 6.71
C THR A 77 1.18 9.41 5.60
N HIS A 78 1.00 8.98 4.35
CA HIS A 78 1.78 9.50 3.22
C HIS A 78 1.16 10.76 2.60
N ARG A 79 -0.14 10.98 2.77
CA ARG A 79 -0.82 12.19 2.27
C ARG A 79 -0.57 13.40 3.16
N ASP A 80 -0.51 13.19 4.47
CA ASP A 80 -0.24 14.25 5.46
C ASP A 80 1.18 14.85 5.32
N ASN A 81 2.15 14.05 4.89
CA ASN A 81 3.53 14.49 4.65
C ASN A 81 3.69 15.47 3.46
N ILE A 82 2.66 15.67 2.63
CA ILE A 82 2.68 16.64 1.52
C ILE A 82 2.21 18.03 1.97
N ASP A 83 1.43 18.13 3.05
CA ASP A 83 0.89 19.41 3.54
C ASP A 83 1.91 20.19 4.42
N ASP A 84 2.98 19.55 4.91
CA ASP A 84 4.00 20.17 5.78
C ASP A 84 5.11 20.93 5.01
N ILE A 85 5.25 20.70 3.70
CA ILE A 85 6.25 21.37 2.84
C ILE A 85 5.80 22.74 2.29
N GLY A 86 4.67 23.26 2.78
CA GLY A 86 4.03 24.50 2.29
C GLY A 86 4.02 25.68 3.26
N SER A 87 4.82 25.69 4.33
CA SER A 87 4.89 26.84 5.26
C SER A 87 6.30 27.06 5.78
N HIS A 88 7.19 27.63 4.95
CA HIS A 88 8.35 28.43 5.36
C HIS A 88 8.68 29.46 4.27
#